data_AF-A0ABD1BIU8-F1
#
_entry.id   AF-A0ABD1BIU8-F1
#
_cell.length_a   1.000
_cell.length_b   1.000
_cell.length_c   1.000
_cell.angle_alpha   90.00
_cell.angle_beta   90.00
_cell.angle_gamma   90.00
#
_symmetry.space_group_name_H-M   'P 1'
#
loop_
_entity.id
_entity.type
_entity.pdbx_description
1 polymer ?
#
loop_
_entity_poly.entity_id
_entity_poly.type
_entity_poly.pdbx_seq_one_letter_code
_entity_poly.pdbx_strand_id
1 'polypeptide(L)'
;MDKNLAGDSIPRPKWWKVAYGGMQIGYDDTYTDESFLEEMVMNANVVRRDLVKMMKDSVSISQYLCIVALVVLVWVHTLESSLEENSLLLLDLSLLASGFLILLLI
;
A
#
# COMPACT_ATOMS: atom_id res chain seq x y z
N MET A 1 -59.26 36.01 -16.80
CA MET A 1 -59.55 34.59 -16.47
C MET A 1 -58.61 33.80 -17.34
N ASP A 2 -57.40 33.63 -16.82
CA ASP A 2 -56.21 33.44 -17.63
C ASP A 2 -55.87 31.95 -17.61
N LYS A 3 -55.67 31.43 -18.81
CA LYS A 3 -55.71 30.02 -19.13
C LYS A 3 -54.56 29.26 -18.47
N ASN A 4 -54.91 28.13 -17.87
CA ASN A 4 -54.02 27.15 -17.24
C ASN A 4 -52.78 26.86 -18.12
N LEU A 5 -51.60 27.14 -17.58
CA LEU A 5 -50.32 26.62 -18.04
C LEU A 5 -50.24 25.12 -17.70
N ALA A 6 -50.94 24.29 -18.46
CA ALA A 6 -50.66 22.88 -18.51
C ALA A 6 -49.36 22.72 -19.31
N GLY A 7 -48.26 22.46 -18.60
CA GLY A 7 -46.98 22.11 -19.21
C GLY A 7 -47.20 20.92 -20.15
N ASP A 8 -46.99 21.19 -21.44
CA ASP A 8 -47.07 20.21 -22.50
C ASP A 8 -46.08 19.08 -22.18
N SER A 9 -46.61 17.92 -21.78
CA SER A 9 -45.79 16.75 -21.46
C SER A 9 -45.35 16.12 -22.77
N ILE A 10 -44.32 16.69 -23.39
CA ILE A 10 -43.72 16.14 -24.60
C ILE A 10 -43.30 14.69 -24.26
N PRO A 11 -43.86 13.67 -24.93
CA PRO A 11 -43.46 12.30 -24.69
C PRO A 11 -41.99 12.16 -25.10
N ARG A 12 -41.12 11.98 -24.12
CA ARG A 12 -39.69 11.79 -24.37
C ARG A 12 -39.51 10.54 -25.23
N PRO A 13 -38.78 10.61 -26.36
CA PRO A 13 -38.59 9.47 -27.24
C PRO A 13 -37.96 8.33 -26.46
N LYS A 14 -38.64 7.17 -26.49
CA LYS A 14 -38.24 5.97 -25.78
C LYS A 14 -37.01 5.39 -26.47
N TRP A 15 -35.87 5.42 -25.78
CA TRP A 15 -34.60 4.97 -26.32
C TRP A 15 -34.63 3.43 -26.54
N TRP A 16 -33.97 2.96 -27.61
CA TRP A 16 -33.98 1.56 -28.04
C TRP A 16 -32.54 1.06 -28.19
N LYS A 17 -32.18 -0.06 -27.55
CA LYS A 17 -30.86 -0.68 -27.71
C LYS A 17 -30.74 -1.33 -29.08
N VAL A 18 -29.94 -0.73 -29.97
CA VAL A 18 -29.75 -1.21 -31.35
C VAL A 18 -28.95 -2.53 -31.40
N ALA A 19 -28.04 -2.77 -30.45
CA ALA A 19 -27.13 -3.92 -30.49
C ALA A 19 -27.79 -5.28 -30.20
N TYR A 20 -28.87 -5.32 -29.41
CA TYR A 20 -29.47 -6.57 -28.91
C TYR A 20 -30.95 -6.75 -29.32
N GLY A 21 -31.43 -5.95 -30.27
CA GLY A 21 -32.71 -6.22 -30.94
C GLY A 21 -33.96 -6.11 -30.06
N GLY A 22 -33.93 -5.35 -28.96
CA GLY A 22 -35.10 -5.17 -28.11
C GLY A 22 -34.84 -4.32 -26.89
N MET A 23 -35.92 -3.87 -26.25
CA MET A 23 -35.84 -3.23 -24.94
C MET A 23 -35.50 -4.29 -23.90
N GLN A 24 -34.45 -4.08 -23.12
CA GLN A 24 -34.11 -4.98 -22.01
C GLN A 24 -35.21 -4.82 -20.95
N ILE A 25 -36.13 -5.77 -20.89
CA ILE A 25 -37.25 -5.75 -19.93
C ILE A 25 -36.72 -6.29 -18.61
N GLY A 26 -36.79 -5.48 -17.56
CA GLY A 26 -36.64 -5.94 -16.18
C GLY A 26 -35.57 -5.24 -15.36
N TYR A 27 -34.63 -4.52 -16.00
CA TYR A 27 -33.54 -3.87 -15.30
C TYR A 27 -33.25 -2.50 -15.93
N ASP A 28 -32.99 -1.51 -15.08
CA ASP A 28 -32.54 -0.19 -15.53
C ASP A 28 -31.15 -0.30 -16.18
N ASP A 29 -30.80 0.66 -17.03
CA ASP A 29 -29.56 0.63 -17.82
C ASP A 29 -28.28 0.63 -16.98
N THR A 30 -28.40 0.95 -15.69
CA THR A 30 -27.32 0.96 -14.70
C THR A 30 -27.58 -0.04 -13.57
N TYR A 31 -28.42 -1.05 -13.79
CA TYR A 31 -28.65 -2.07 -12.78
C TYR A 31 -27.44 -2.99 -12.67
N THR A 32 -26.81 -2.96 -11.51
CA THR A 32 -25.85 -3.94 -11.04
C THR A 32 -26.47 -4.64 -9.84
N ASP A 33 -26.34 -5.96 -9.77
CA ASP A 33 -26.68 -6.74 -8.59
C ASP A 33 -25.74 -6.40 -7.41
N GLU A 34 -26.19 -6.63 -6.18
CA GLU A 34 -25.39 -6.32 -5.00
C GLU A 34 -24.10 -7.17 -4.93
N SER A 35 -24.10 -8.35 -5.58
CA SER A 35 -22.95 -9.23 -5.76
C SER A 35 -22.03 -8.85 -6.92
N PHE A 36 -22.38 -7.86 -7.76
CA PHE A 36 -21.59 -7.46 -8.93
C PHE A 36 -20.13 -7.13 -8.55
N LEU A 37 -19.95 -6.35 -7.49
CA LEU A 37 -18.62 -5.95 -7.02
C LEU A 37 -17.87 -7.11 -6.35
N GLU A 38 -18.58 -8.07 -5.78
CA GLU A 38 -18.01 -9.27 -5.17
C GLU A 38 -17.51 -10.24 -6.25
N GLU A 39 -18.28 -10.43 -7.32
CA GLU A 39 -17.88 -11.22 -8.50
C GLU A 39 -16.80 -10.53 -9.36
N MET A 40 -16.74 -9.18 -9.34
CA MET A 40 -15.69 -8.43 -10.05
C MET A 40 -14.30 -8.64 -9.43
N VAL A 41 -14.19 -9.22 -8.23
CA VAL A 41 -12.94 -9.72 -7.66
C VAL A 41 -12.60 -11.08 -8.30
N MET A 42 -12.28 -11.06 -9.59
CA MET A 42 -11.92 -12.24 -10.42
C MET A 42 -10.63 -12.96 -9.99
N ASN A 43 -9.95 -12.49 -8.93
CA ASN A 43 -8.71 -13.09 -8.45
C ASN A 43 -8.82 -13.54 -6.99
N ALA A 44 -9.35 -14.74 -6.78
CA ALA A 44 -9.29 -15.45 -5.50
C ALA A 44 -7.84 -15.74 -5.03
N ASN A 45 -6.84 -15.51 -5.89
CA ASN A 45 -5.42 -15.62 -5.59
C ASN A 45 -4.70 -14.27 -5.67
N VAL A 46 -5.27 -13.21 -5.06
CA VAL A 46 -4.44 -12.11 -4.58
C VAL A 46 -3.55 -12.70 -3.49
N VAL A 47 -2.34 -13.11 -3.87
CA VAL A 47 -1.27 -13.47 -2.94
C VAL A 47 -1.11 -12.26 -2.04
N ARG A 48 -1.65 -12.36 -0.82
CA ARG A 48 -1.41 -11.38 0.23
C ARG A 48 0.09 -11.43 0.47
N ARG A 49 0.80 -10.47 -0.10
CA ARG A 49 2.22 -10.31 0.20
C ARG A 49 2.27 -9.96 1.68
N ASP A 50 2.86 -10.82 2.48
CA ASP A 50 3.17 -10.51 3.87
C ASP A 50 4.19 -9.38 3.87
N LEU A 51 3.69 -8.14 3.85
CA LEU A 51 4.50 -6.93 3.89
C LEU A 51 5.41 -6.94 5.12
N VAL A 52 4.94 -7.52 6.22
CA VAL A 52 5.70 -7.76 7.45
C VAL A 52 6.93 -8.64 7.20
N LYS A 53 6.78 -9.70 6.41
CA LYS A 53 7.90 -10.58 6.05
C LYS A 53 8.93 -9.83 5.20
N MET A 54 8.47 -9.08 4.20
CA MET A 54 9.34 -8.27 3.35
C MET A 54 10.07 -7.17 4.12
N MET A 55 9.40 -6.53 5.09
CA MET A 55 10.01 -5.54 5.98
C MET A 55 11.08 -6.19 6.86
N LYS A 56 10.81 -7.36 7.45
CA LYS A 56 11.79 -8.10 8.26
C LYS A 56 13.02 -8.53 7.46
N ASP A 57 12.81 -9.03 6.25
CA ASP A 57 13.90 -9.42 5.36
C ASP A 57 14.74 -8.19 4.95
N SER A 58 14.08 -7.07 4.64
CA SER A 58 14.76 -5.82 4.31
C SER A 58 15.58 -5.24 5.47
N VAL A 59 15.04 -5.29 6.70
CA VAL A 59 15.75 -4.84 7.92
C VAL A 59 16.97 -5.74 8.18
N SER A 60 16.85 -7.03 7.91
CA SER A 60 17.98 -7.97 8.07
C SER A 60 19.13 -7.61 7.12
N ILE A 61 18.83 -7.36 5.84
CA ILE A 61 19.86 -6.95 4.85
C ILE A 61 20.52 -5.62 5.25
N SER A 62 19.74 -4.62 5.68
CA SER A 62 20.31 -3.31 6.02
C SER A 62 21.20 -3.37 7.26
N GLN A 63 20.90 -4.23 8.23
CA GLN A 63 21.75 -4.45 9.40
C GLN A 63 23.14 -4.99 9.00
N TYR A 64 23.21 -5.95 8.08
CA TYR A 64 24.50 -6.45 7.57
C TYR A 64 25.32 -5.36 6.90
N LEU A 65 24.70 -4.52 6.07
CA LEU A 65 25.38 -3.38 5.44
C LEU A 65 25.89 -2.38 6.47
N CYS A 66 25.10 -2.11 7.53
CA CYS A 66 25.49 -1.23 8.62
C CYS A 66 26.72 -1.76 9.38
N ILE A 67 26.77 -3.06 9.69
CA ILE A 67 27.91 -3.68 10.35
C ILE A 67 29.19 -3.52 9.51
N VAL A 68 29.12 -3.79 8.20
CA VAL A 68 30.27 -3.63 7.30
C VAL A 68 30.73 -2.16 7.27
N ALA A 69 29.80 -1.22 7.17
CA ALA A 69 30.11 0.21 7.18
C ALA A 69 30.76 0.65 8.51
N LEU A 70 30.26 0.18 9.65
CA LEU A 70 30.83 0.47 10.97
C LEU A 70 32.26 -0.06 11.09
N VAL A 71 32.55 -1.27 10.63
CA VAL A 71 33.91 -1.83 10.63
C VAL A 71 34.85 -0.95 9.82
N VAL A 72 34.43 -0.53 8.61
CA VAL A 72 35.24 0.36 7.76
C VAL A 72 35.43 1.73 8.41
N LEU A 73 34.38 2.30 9.00
CA LEU A 73 34.45 3.60 9.69
C LEU A 73 35.39 3.57 10.89
N VAL A 74 35.28 2.55 11.75
CA VAL A 74 36.18 2.39 12.90
C VAL A 74 37.62 2.23 12.41
N TRP A 75 37.84 1.42 11.37
CA TRP A 75 39.17 1.24 10.78
C TRP A 75 39.78 2.55 10.26
N VAL A 76 39.02 3.33 9.48
CA VAL A 76 39.47 4.63 8.96
C VAL A 76 39.78 5.60 10.10
N HIS A 77 38.89 5.69 11.09
CA HIS A 77 39.09 6.57 12.25
C HIS A 77 40.25 6.14 13.15
N THR A 78 40.54 4.83 13.25
CA THR A 78 41.73 4.32 13.92
C THR A 78 43.01 4.73 13.18
N LEU A 79 43.03 4.66 11.84
CA LEU A 79 44.18 5.09 11.04
C LEU A 79 44.46 6.60 11.17
N GLU A 80 43.42 7.39 11.33
CA GLU A 80 43.53 8.85 11.50
C GLU A 80 43.96 9.26 12.93
N SER A 81 44.16 8.28 13.85
CA SER A 81 44.50 8.51 15.27
C SER A 81 43.55 9.45 16.01
N SER A 82 42.32 9.59 15.50
CA SER A 82 41.33 10.57 15.95
C SER A 82 40.33 9.97 16.96
N LEU A 83 40.30 8.64 17.11
CA LEU A 83 39.42 7.96 18.06
C LEU A 83 40.04 7.90 19.46
N GLU A 84 39.46 8.67 20.37
CA GLU A 84 39.70 8.57 21.81
C GLU A 84 39.08 7.28 22.38
N GLU A 85 39.71 6.70 23.39
CA GLU A 85 39.28 5.45 24.05
C GLU A 85 37.83 5.52 24.54
N ASN A 86 37.42 6.68 25.08
CA ASN A 86 36.07 6.95 25.56
C ASN A 86 35.02 6.87 24.44
N SER A 87 35.35 7.36 23.25
CA SER A 87 34.45 7.32 22.09
C SER A 87 34.24 5.89 21.59
N LEU A 88 35.29 5.06 21.65
CA LEU A 88 35.24 3.64 21.27
C LEU A 88 34.34 2.84 22.23
N LEU A 89 34.48 3.08 23.54
CA LEU A 89 33.64 2.45 24.56
C LEU A 89 32.17 2.89 24.47
N LEU A 90 31.92 4.18 24.22
CA LEU A 90 30.55 4.68 24.03
C LEU A 90 29.90 4.08 22.78
N LEU A 91 30.66 3.92 21.69
CA LEU A 91 30.17 3.28 20.48
C LEU A 91 29.78 1.83 20.76
N ASP A 92 30.65 1.05 21.42
CA ASP A 92 30.36 -0.34 21.78
C ASP A 92 29.13 -0.48 22.69
N LEU A 93 29.04 0.36 23.73
CA LEU A 93 27.88 0.38 24.62
C LEU A 93 26.58 0.72 23.87
N SER A 94 26.63 1.69 22.95
CA SER A 94 25.48 2.09 22.14
C SER A 94 25.05 0.99 21.16
N LEU A 95 26.01 0.25 20.58
CA LEU A 95 25.73 -0.88 19.70
C LEU A 95 25.12 -2.04 20.47
N LEU A 96 25.66 -2.35 21.65
CA LEU A 96 25.14 -3.38 22.52
C LEU A 96 23.70 -3.06 22.96
N ALA A 97 23.46 -1.83 23.40
CA ALA A 97 22.14 -1.38 23.83
C ALA A 97 21.12 -1.39 22.68
N SER A 98 21.49 -0.89 21.50
CA SER A 98 20.61 -0.90 20.32
C SER A 98 20.33 -2.31 19.82
N GLY A 99 21.33 -3.19 19.77
CA GLY A 99 21.16 -4.60 19.44
C GLY A 99 20.23 -5.33 20.41
N PHE A 100 20.37 -5.07 21.71
CA PHE A 100 19.49 -5.63 22.74
C PHE A 100 18.05 -5.13 22.61
N LEU A 101 17.84 -3.83 22.35
CA LEU A 101 16.51 -3.27 22.11
C LEU A 101 15.83 -3.88 20.88
N ILE A 102 16.58 -4.10 19.79
CA ILE A 102 16.07 -4.74 18.59
C ILE A 102 15.62 -6.18 18.88
N LEU A 103 16.41 -6.95 19.65
CA LEU A 103 16.03 -8.30 20.07
C LEU A 103 14.78 -8.35 20.95
N LEU A 104 14.53 -7.30 21.75
CA LEU A 104 13.35 -7.21 22.61
C LEU A 104 12.09 -6.81 21.80
N LEU A 105 12.27 -6.00 20.76
CA LEU A 105 11.17 -5.50 19.92
C LEU A 105 10.72 -6.52 18.85
N ILE A 106 11.59 -7.46 18.47
CA ILE A 106 11.32 -8.56 17.52
C ILE A 106 10.67 -9.76 18.20
#